data_AF-A0A4Y9XQK0-F1
#
_entry.id   AF-A0A4Y9XQK0-F1
#
_cell.length_a   1.000
_cell.length_b   1.000
_cell.length_c   1.000
_cell.angle_alpha   90.00
_cell.angle_beta   90.00
_cell.angle_gamma   90.00
#
_symmetry.space_group_name_H-M   'P 1'
#
loop_
_entity.id
_entity.type
_entity.pdbx_description
1 polymer ?
#
loop_
_entity_poly.entity_id
_entity_poly.type
_entity_poly.pdbx_seq_one_letter_code
_entity_poly.pdbx_strand_id
1 'polypeptide(L)'
;MSENLGFNLPDILGKPQAGATMPRPSETPEPRKKPALGAPGIFMDPRKLKGFHVEIEAVALCMYCGDVNDGASQMLTCQGCGLFVCSGGPDCCVEETPGAPLNSHDFHCPQCSHYMHRPITYHLRAHAAQWSVYAQGMYPILLYTAHEPRLPYLTTLLGAQFEQDYALCPGKLHSASLTLAQKGWDDLDNIIGAAREWKLRGPKNELSVLAAVECHSDPESGGITYRRNQNGRSFVNTVTTVVELMFGALWRDLPVIKGHRGLVLMSCGYMITNPACEKEICTLVTRGYFTFIIGFPTTTLIPQHAALSVTRFLQKIMVRGIAIEDALQQACFVDADFMATTGLHLTYRTTASTIKQVAYGAATLEAPWGARLNCPNPACKGSPLNVRPRVHKKHEFGTLVKFRCWTCMMETRDYVHRPPWVVAADAKHRIVEYPMVVDGTPVADALVGRYEIVPWTPQDSQREHEAMDTT
;
A
#
# COMPACT_ATOMS: atom_id res chain seq x y z
N MET A 1 -36.10 -9.72 -35.79
CA MET A 1 -35.00 -9.36 -36.72
C MET A 1 -33.71 -9.62 -35.97
N SER A 2 -33.16 -10.80 -36.18
CA SER A 2 -32.04 -11.38 -35.44
C SER A 2 -30.88 -11.54 -36.39
N GLU A 3 -29.91 -10.63 -36.31
CA GLU A 3 -28.68 -10.70 -37.10
C GLU A 3 -27.65 -11.58 -36.40
N ASN A 4 -27.43 -12.75 -37.00
CA ASN A 4 -26.33 -13.65 -36.71
C ASN A 4 -25.04 -13.06 -37.29
N LEU A 5 -24.11 -12.64 -36.44
CA LEU A 5 -22.72 -12.38 -36.82
C LEU A 5 -21.89 -13.63 -36.51
N GLY A 6 -21.69 -14.44 -37.54
CA GLY A 6 -20.79 -15.60 -37.50
C GLY A 6 -19.32 -15.17 -37.59
N PHE A 7 -18.54 -15.55 -36.59
CA PHE A 7 -17.08 -15.47 -36.62
C PHE A 7 -16.51 -16.82 -37.08
N ASN A 8 -15.86 -16.83 -38.26
CA ASN A 8 -15.06 -17.93 -38.76
C ASN A 8 -13.66 -17.88 -38.10
N LEU A 9 -13.30 -18.94 -37.37
CA LEU A 9 -11.93 -19.24 -36.96
C LEU A 9 -11.28 -20.15 -38.01
N PRO A 10 -10.00 -19.97 -38.38
CA PRO A 10 -9.33 -20.89 -39.29
C PRO A 10 -8.97 -22.21 -38.60
N ASP A 11 -9.28 -23.31 -39.26
CA ASP A 11 -8.87 -24.68 -38.95
C ASP A 11 -7.34 -24.80 -38.91
N ILE A 12 -6.79 -24.99 -37.71
CA ILE A 12 -5.41 -25.48 -37.51
C ILE A 12 -5.51 -26.82 -36.78
N LEU A 13 -5.85 -27.86 -37.53
CA LEU A 13 -5.66 -29.26 -37.12
C LEU A 13 -4.87 -29.99 -38.20
N GLY A 14 -3.55 -29.99 -38.00
CA GLY A 14 -2.64 -30.88 -38.72
C GLY A 14 -2.85 -32.33 -38.28
N LYS A 15 -2.89 -33.23 -39.28
CA LYS A 15 -2.99 -34.69 -39.11
C LYS A 15 -1.84 -35.26 -38.26
N PRO A 16 -2.06 -36.36 -37.51
CA PRO A 16 -1.02 -37.00 -36.73
C PRO A 16 -0.06 -37.77 -37.65
N GLN A 17 1.24 -37.49 -37.55
CA GLN A 17 2.27 -38.37 -38.11
C GLN A 17 2.59 -39.48 -37.11
N ALA A 18 2.53 -40.71 -37.62
CA ALA A 18 2.91 -41.92 -36.93
C ALA A 18 4.44 -42.09 -36.88
N GLY A 19 4.93 -42.68 -35.79
CA GLY A 19 6.23 -43.36 -35.76
C GLY A 19 7.36 -42.60 -35.05
N ALA A 20 7.37 -42.65 -33.72
CA ALA A 20 8.61 -42.51 -32.96
C ALA A 20 8.63 -43.57 -31.85
N THR A 21 9.55 -44.52 -31.98
CA THR A 21 9.89 -45.58 -31.05
C THR A 21 10.36 -44.98 -29.72
N MET A 22 9.74 -45.39 -28.61
CA MET A 22 10.15 -44.96 -27.27
C MET A 22 11.52 -45.56 -26.90
N PRO A 23 12.49 -44.75 -26.42
CA PRO A 23 13.69 -45.28 -25.80
C PRO A 23 13.37 -45.87 -24.43
N ARG A 24 14.07 -46.95 -24.09
CA ARG A 24 14.08 -47.61 -22.77
C ARG A 24 14.35 -46.59 -21.64
N PRO A 25 13.67 -46.68 -20.48
CA PRO A 25 14.08 -45.96 -19.30
C PRO A 25 15.31 -46.65 -18.69
N SER A 26 16.50 -46.14 -18.97
CA SER A 26 17.71 -46.47 -18.23
C SER A 26 18.29 -45.19 -17.63
N GLU A 27 18.02 -45.00 -16.34
CA GLU A 27 18.99 -44.59 -15.31
C GLU A 27 18.20 -44.27 -14.03
N THR A 28 18.46 -45.07 -13.00
CA THR A 28 18.10 -44.77 -11.61
C THR A 28 18.47 -43.32 -11.29
N PRO A 29 17.56 -42.51 -10.74
CA PRO A 29 17.89 -41.14 -10.36
C PRO A 29 19.01 -41.17 -9.33
N GLU A 30 20.09 -40.45 -9.60
CA GLU A 30 21.14 -40.21 -8.61
C GLU A 30 20.50 -39.76 -7.29
N PRO A 31 21.00 -40.24 -6.14
CA PRO A 31 20.51 -39.80 -4.86
C PRO A 31 20.68 -38.28 -4.77
N ARG A 32 19.55 -37.55 -4.74
CA ARG A 32 19.52 -36.11 -4.52
C ARG A 32 20.45 -35.79 -3.36
N LYS A 33 21.52 -35.05 -3.64
CA LYS A 33 22.39 -34.46 -2.62
C LYS A 33 21.46 -33.83 -1.58
N LYS A 34 21.62 -34.23 -0.31
CA LYS A 34 20.92 -33.61 0.82
C LYS A 34 21.02 -32.09 0.65
N PRO A 35 19.90 -31.33 0.71
CA PRO A 35 20.00 -29.89 0.75
C PRO A 35 20.92 -29.53 1.92
N ALA A 36 21.91 -28.69 1.65
CA ALA A 36 22.79 -28.17 2.68
C ALA A 36 21.91 -27.64 3.82
N LEU A 37 22.07 -28.20 5.03
CA LEU A 37 21.51 -27.62 6.23
C LEU A 37 22.04 -26.19 6.33
N GLY A 38 21.10 -25.25 6.34
CA GLY A 38 21.36 -23.83 6.18
C GLY A 38 20.42 -23.26 5.13
N ALA A 39 19.13 -23.22 5.45
CA ALA A 39 18.25 -22.28 4.78
C ALA A 39 18.90 -20.89 4.95
N PRO A 40 19.26 -20.18 3.87
CA PRO A 40 19.63 -18.78 4.02
C PRO A 40 18.36 -18.11 4.53
N GLY A 41 18.33 -17.75 5.81
CA GLY A 41 17.38 -16.77 6.29
C GLY A 41 17.47 -15.60 5.32
N ILE A 42 16.38 -15.32 4.62
CA ILE A 42 16.32 -14.21 3.67
C ILE A 42 16.28 -12.96 4.55
N PHE A 43 17.47 -12.52 4.95
CA PHE A 43 17.75 -11.11 5.17
C PHE A 43 17.24 -10.37 3.93
N MET A 44 16.72 -9.16 4.09
CA MET A 44 16.83 -8.22 2.97
C MET A 44 18.32 -8.20 2.62
N ASP A 45 18.74 -8.88 1.53
CA ASP A 45 20.13 -8.88 1.12
C ASP A 45 20.48 -7.42 0.84
N PRO A 46 21.32 -6.76 1.66
CA PRO A 46 21.61 -5.34 1.50
C PRO A 46 22.22 -5.06 0.12
N ARG A 47 22.84 -6.08 -0.48
CA ARG A 47 23.40 -6.02 -1.85
C ARG A 47 22.34 -5.92 -2.95
N LYS A 48 21.08 -6.28 -2.67
CA LYS A 48 19.92 -6.08 -3.56
C LYS A 48 19.27 -4.70 -3.39
N LEU A 49 19.64 -3.95 -2.35
CA LEU A 49 19.21 -2.58 -2.06
C LEU A 49 20.30 -1.55 -2.42
N LYS A 50 21.02 -1.76 -3.53
CA LYS A 50 22.03 -0.80 -4.01
C LYS A 50 21.39 0.57 -4.25
N GLY A 51 21.71 1.54 -3.39
CA GLY A 51 21.27 2.94 -3.50
C GLY A 51 20.49 3.47 -2.29
N PHE A 52 20.24 2.67 -1.27
CA PHE A 52 19.63 3.11 -0.02
C PHE A 52 20.71 3.53 1.00
N HIS A 53 20.38 4.50 1.86
CA HIS A 53 21.28 4.99 2.91
C HIS A 53 21.86 3.82 3.73
N VAL A 54 23.18 3.87 3.97
CA VAL A 54 24.03 2.85 4.62
C VAL A 54 23.54 2.44 6.03
N GLU A 55 22.66 3.22 6.64
CA GLU A 55 22.15 2.96 8.00
C GLU A 55 20.99 1.93 8.06
N ILE A 56 20.36 1.57 6.94
CA ILE A 56 19.27 0.56 6.91
C ILE A 56 19.83 -0.87 6.77
N GLU A 57 21.11 -1.05 6.43
CA GLU A 57 21.70 -2.33 6.04
C GLU A 57 21.84 -3.37 7.17
N ALA A 58 21.58 -3.01 8.43
CA ALA A 58 21.80 -3.89 9.60
C ALA A 58 20.59 -4.03 10.55
N VAL A 59 19.41 -3.57 10.15
CA VAL A 59 18.26 -3.54 11.06
C VAL A 59 17.58 -4.92 11.13
N ALA A 60 17.85 -5.67 12.20
CA ALA A 60 17.14 -6.92 12.48
C ALA A 60 15.71 -6.64 12.93
N LEU A 61 14.72 -7.13 12.18
CA LEU A 61 13.30 -7.08 12.53
C LEU A 61 12.87 -8.38 13.21
N CYS A 62 12.11 -8.27 14.29
CA CYS A 62 11.48 -9.44 14.90
C CYS A 62 10.40 -10.00 13.97
N MET A 63 10.44 -11.30 13.68
CA MET A 63 9.47 -11.95 12.79
C MET A 63 8.02 -11.94 13.32
N TYR A 64 7.82 -11.69 14.61
CA TYR A 64 6.50 -11.72 15.25
C TYR A 64 5.87 -10.33 15.40
N CYS A 65 6.57 -9.38 16.00
CA CYS A 65 6.04 -8.02 16.16
C CYS A 65 6.33 -7.11 14.96
N GLY A 66 7.37 -7.40 14.17
CA GLY A 66 7.84 -6.53 13.09
C GLY A 66 8.62 -5.30 13.59
N ASP A 67 8.95 -5.25 14.88
CA ASP A 67 9.71 -4.16 15.45
C ASP A 67 11.20 -4.31 15.15
N VAL A 68 11.84 -3.14 15.01
CA VAL A 68 13.27 -2.95 14.89
C VAL A 68 13.92 -3.22 16.24
N ASN A 69 15.08 -3.88 16.26
CA ASN A 69 15.94 -3.86 17.43
C ASN A 69 16.43 -2.44 17.71
N ASP A 70 15.76 -1.76 18.63
CA ASP A 70 16.11 -0.44 19.16
C ASP A 70 17.14 -0.49 20.30
N GLY A 71 17.68 -1.69 20.58
CA GLY A 71 18.60 -1.96 21.68
C GLY A 71 17.91 -2.28 23.01
N ALA A 72 16.59 -2.14 23.13
CA ALA A 72 15.85 -2.48 24.34
C ALA A 72 15.54 -3.99 24.46
N SER A 73 15.63 -4.73 23.36
CA SER A 73 15.42 -6.19 23.31
C SER A 73 16.63 -6.90 22.69
N GLN A 74 16.92 -8.11 23.17
CA GLN A 74 17.87 -9.00 22.50
C GLN A 74 17.20 -9.64 21.28
N MET A 75 17.93 -9.79 20.17
CA MET A 75 17.45 -10.52 19.00
C MET A 75 18.03 -11.93 18.97
N LEU A 76 17.16 -12.94 19.03
CA LEU A 76 17.51 -14.34 18.94
C LEU A 76 17.36 -14.83 17.51
N THR A 77 18.35 -15.54 16.98
CA THR A 77 18.28 -16.18 15.66
C THR A 77 17.83 -17.62 15.81
N CYS A 78 16.72 -18.00 15.18
CA CYS A 78 16.24 -19.38 15.20
C CYS A 78 17.18 -20.30 14.40
N GLN A 79 17.69 -21.36 15.00
CA GLN A 79 18.56 -22.35 14.34
C GLN A 79 17.86 -23.16 13.23
N GLY A 80 16.53 -23.31 13.33
CA GLY A 80 15.73 -24.01 12.32
C GLY A 80 15.51 -23.22 11.03
N CYS A 81 15.01 -21.98 11.12
CA CYS A 81 14.63 -21.16 9.96
C CYS A 81 15.51 -19.94 9.70
N GLY A 82 16.44 -19.60 10.59
CA GLY A 82 17.32 -18.43 10.48
C GLY A 82 16.65 -17.08 10.78
N LEU A 83 15.36 -17.05 11.14
CA LEU A 83 14.62 -15.82 11.42
C LEU A 83 14.91 -15.27 12.82
N PHE A 84 14.77 -13.95 12.98
CA PHE A 84 15.02 -13.25 14.24
C PHE A 84 13.75 -13.10 15.09
N VAL A 85 13.90 -13.21 16.41
CA VAL A 85 12.83 -13.03 17.40
C VAL A 85 13.33 -12.17 18.55
N CYS A 86 12.58 -11.13 18.93
CA CYS A 86 12.96 -10.30 20.07
C CYS A 86 12.68 -11.00 21.42
N SER A 87 13.62 -10.88 22.36
CA SER A 87 13.56 -11.40 23.72
C SER A 87 14.06 -10.42 24.78
N GLY A 88 13.61 -10.56 26.03
CA GLY A 88 14.21 -9.90 27.20
C GLY A 88 13.79 -8.44 27.47
N GLY A 89 12.82 -7.90 26.73
CA GLY A 89 12.25 -6.55 26.94
C GLY A 89 10.76 -6.60 27.38
N PRO A 90 10.19 -5.47 27.86
CA PRO A 90 8.78 -5.42 28.29
C PRO A 90 7.79 -5.80 27.18
N ASP A 91 8.14 -5.51 25.92
CA ASP A 91 7.34 -5.78 24.72
C ASP A 91 7.98 -6.87 23.82
N CYS A 92 8.82 -7.73 24.38
CA CYS A 92 9.44 -8.79 23.60
C CYS A 92 8.44 -9.90 23.22
N CYS A 93 8.79 -10.67 22.19
CA CYS A 93 7.96 -11.74 21.67
C CYS A 93 8.18 -13.07 22.40
N VAL A 94 9.38 -13.27 22.94
CA VAL A 94 9.78 -14.46 23.68
C VAL A 94 10.45 -14.07 24.99
N GLU A 95 10.05 -14.70 26.08
CA GLU A 95 10.59 -14.46 27.41
C GLU A 95 11.17 -15.75 27.99
N GLU A 96 12.28 -15.64 28.70
CA GLU A 96 12.89 -16.77 29.40
C GLU A 96 11.94 -17.34 30.45
N THR A 97 11.89 -18.67 30.54
CA THR A 97 11.22 -19.32 31.66
C THR A 97 12.08 -19.14 32.91
N PRO A 98 11.51 -18.71 34.06
CA PRO A 98 12.27 -18.56 35.29
C PRO A 98 13.06 -19.83 35.63
N GLY A 99 14.39 -19.69 35.75
CA GLY A 99 15.30 -20.82 36.04
C GLY A 99 15.80 -21.59 34.81
N ALA A 100 15.41 -21.21 33.60
CA ALA A 100 15.86 -21.82 32.34
C ALA A 100 16.26 -20.72 31.33
N PRO A 101 17.51 -20.24 31.38
CA PRO A 101 17.97 -19.17 30.49
C PRO A 101 17.90 -19.62 29.01
N LEU A 102 17.56 -18.68 28.13
CA LEU A 102 17.47 -18.94 26.69
C LEU A 102 18.88 -19.01 26.12
N ASN A 103 19.31 -20.21 25.71
CA ASN A 103 20.54 -20.35 24.96
C ASN A 103 20.31 -19.87 23.52
N SER A 104 20.83 -18.69 23.19
CA SER A 104 20.74 -18.10 21.85
C SER A 104 21.31 -19.00 20.75
N HIS A 105 22.27 -19.87 21.07
CA HIS A 105 22.88 -20.81 20.11
C HIS A 105 22.03 -22.06 19.83
N ASP A 106 21.03 -22.37 20.66
CA ASP A 106 20.11 -23.51 20.46
C ASP A 106 18.64 -23.05 20.34
N PHE A 107 18.42 -21.75 20.19
CA PHE A 107 17.09 -21.20 20.08
C PHE A 107 16.38 -21.70 18.82
N HIS A 108 15.19 -22.24 19.01
CA HIS A 108 14.27 -22.60 17.93
C HIS A 108 12.98 -21.84 18.15
N CYS A 109 12.48 -21.14 17.12
CA CYS A 109 11.20 -20.45 17.20
C CYS A 109 10.04 -21.45 17.43
N PRO A 110 8.89 -21.00 17.95
CA PRO A 110 7.75 -21.85 18.27
C PRO A 110 7.37 -22.85 17.18
N GLN A 111 7.41 -22.40 15.93
CA GLN A 111 7.04 -23.24 14.81
C GLN A 111 8.11 -24.27 14.46
N CYS A 112 9.39 -23.90 14.46
CA CYS A 112 10.47 -24.85 14.26
C CYS A 112 10.47 -25.91 15.38
N SER A 113 10.22 -25.51 16.63
CA SER A 113 10.04 -26.44 17.75
C SER A 113 8.84 -27.36 17.51
N HIS A 114 7.69 -26.83 17.08
CA HIS A 114 6.51 -27.63 16.76
C HIS A 114 6.77 -28.64 15.64
N TYR A 115 7.39 -28.22 14.54
CA TYR A 115 7.74 -29.08 13.40
C TYR A 115 8.73 -30.18 13.78
N MET A 116 9.68 -29.88 14.67
CA MET A 116 10.64 -30.86 15.20
C MET A 116 10.08 -31.69 16.36
N HIS A 117 8.81 -31.50 16.74
CA HIS A 117 8.19 -32.11 17.91
C HIS A 117 8.99 -31.90 19.21
N ARG A 118 9.63 -30.72 19.35
CA ARG A 118 10.36 -30.32 20.55
C ARG A 118 9.49 -29.48 21.47
N PRO A 119 9.59 -29.65 22.80
CA PRO A 119 8.92 -28.76 23.74
C PRO A 119 9.50 -27.36 23.66
N ILE A 120 8.63 -26.37 23.81
CA ILE A 120 9.03 -24.95 23.90
C ILE A 120 9.47 -24.70 25.35
N THR A 121 10.71 -24.23 25.54
CA THR A 121 11.34 -24.01 26.86
C THR A 121 11.33 -22.55 27.31
N TYR A 122 10.47 -21.74 26.70
CA TYR A 122 10.36 -20.30 26.93
C TYR A 122 8.89 -19.88 26.88
N HIS A 123 8.58 -18.72 27.45
CA HIS A 123 7.24 -18.16 27.39
C HIS A 123 7.04 -17.36 26.11
N LEU A 124 5.91 -17.61 25.46
CA LEU A 124 5.46 -16.81 24.33
C LEU A 124 4.60 -15.67 24.83
N ARG A 125 5.00 -14.44 24.48
CA ARG A 125 4.17 -13.26 24.70
C ARG A 125 3.09 -13.18 23.61
N ALA A 126 2.10 -12.33 23.83
CA ALA A 126 0.87 -12.28 23.04
C ALA A 126 1.11 -12.31 21.52
N HIS A 127 2.07 -11.53 21.01
CA HIS A 127 2.38 -11.47 19.57
C HIS A 127 2.88 -12.79 18.98
N ALA A 128 3.76 -13.51 19.69
CA ALA A 128 4.32 -14.77 19.19
C ALA A 128 3.40 -15.97 19.43
N ALA A 129 2.67 -15.97 20.56
CA ALA A 129 1.62 -16.96 20.84
C ALA A 129 0.46 -16.85 19.83
N GLN A 130 0.12 -15.62 19.45
CA GLN A 130 -0.81 -15.35 18.36
C GLN A 130 -0.32 -15.96 17.05
N TRP A 131 0.94 -15.76 16.70
CA TRP A 131 1.49 -16.18 15.41
C TRP A 131 1.53 -17.70 15.21
N SER A 132 1.84 -18.47 16.26
CA SER A 132 1.83 -19.94 16.20
C SER A 132 0.44 -20.52 15.96
N VAL A 133 -0.61 -19.85 16.44
CA VAL A 133 -2.02 -20.17 16.15
C VAL A 133 -2.42 -19.62 14.78
N TYR A 134 -2.00 -18.40 14.44
CA TYR A 134 -2.37 -17.72 13.19
C TYR A 134 -1.82 -18.41 11.95
N ALA A 135 -0.60 -18.96 11.96
CA ALA A 135 -0.02 -19.63 10.79
C ALA A 135 -0.90 -20.76 10.23
N GLN A 136 -1.63 -21.46 11.12
CA GLN A 136 -2.59 -22.49 10.72
C GLN A 136 -3.82 -21.88 10.01
N GLY A 137 -4.29 -20.71 10.46
CA GLY A 137 -5.44 -19.98 9.92
C GLY A 137 -5.14 -18.96 8.82
N MET A 138 -3.87 -18.76 8.41
CA MET A 138 -3.53 -17.81 7.35
C MET A 138 -4.18 -18.20 6.02
N TYR A 139 -4.86 -17.23 5.41
CA TYR A 139 -5.43 -17.38 4.07
C TYR A 139 -4.31 -17.39 3.02
N PRO A 140 -4.40 -18.23 1.98
CA PRO A 140 -3.52 -18.10 0.83
C PRO A 140 -3.65 -16.72 0.20
N ILE A 141 -2.52 -16.11 -0.18
CA ILE A 141 -2.49 -14.79 -0.81
C ILE A 141 -1.81 -14.84 -2.18
N LEU A 142 -2.43 -14.17 -3.15
CA LEU A 142 -1.80 -13.77 -4.40
C LEU A 142 -1.37 -12.30 -4.29
N LEU A 143 -0.06 -12.07 -4.13
CA LEU A 143 0.56 -10.76 -4.16
C LEU A 143 1.00 -10.43 -5.59
N TYR A 144 0.33 -9.48 -6.21
CA TYR A 144 0.69 -8.94 -7.52
C TYR A 144 1.25 -7.54 -7.35
N THR A 145 2.42 -7.29 -7.91
CA THR A 145 3.05 -5.96 -7.89
C THR A 145 3.32 -5.50 -9.32
N ALA A 146 3.13 -4.21 -9.59
CA ALA A 146 3.55 -3.57 -10.82
C ALA A 146 4.27 -2.27 -10.48
N HIS A 147 5.42 -2.03 -11.07
CA HIS A 147 6.23 -0.87 -10.70
C HIS A 147 7.01 -0.28 -11.87
N GLU A 148 7.22 1.04 -11.86
CA GLU A 148 8.19 1.66 -12.77
C GLU A 148 9.61 1.16 -12.44
N PRO A 149 10.49 0.91 -13.44
CA PRO A 149 11.84 0.40 -13.20
C PRO A 149 12.65 1.19 -12.17
N ARG A 150 12.36 2.48 -12.01
CA ARG A 150 13.07 3.41 -11.12
C ARG A 150 12.46 3.47 -9.72
N LEU A 151 11.29 2.87 -9.51
CA LEU A 151 10.52 2.94 -8.27
C LEU A 151 10.08 1.53 -7.87
N PRO A 152 10.97 0.64 -7.40
CA PRO A 152 10.57 -0.68 -6.92
C PRO A 152 10.37 -0.71 -5.39
N TYR A 153 10.17 0.43 -4.73
CA TYR A 153 10.30 0.55 -3.27
C TYR A 153 9.22 -0.26 -2.54
N LEU A 154 7.95 0.01 -2.84
CA LEU A 154 6.83 -0.71 -2.22
C LEU A 154 6.84 -2.17 -2.66
N THR A 155 7.14 -2.43 -3.93
CA THR A 155 7.21 -3.80 -4.45
C THR A 155 8.22 -4.66 -3.68
N THR A 156 9.43 -4.13 -3.47
CA THR A 156 10.49 -4.83 -2.73
C THR A 156 10.10 -5.03 -1.27
N LEU A 157 9.55 -4.00 -0.64
CA LEU A 157 9.15 -4.05 0.77
C LEU A 157 7.99 -5.03 1.01
N LEU A 158 6.96 -5.01 0.16
CA LEU A 158 5.84 -5.96 0.23
C LEU A 158 6.32 -7.39 -0.02
N GLY A 159 7.16 -7.61 -1.03
CA GLY A 159 7.72 -8.92 -1.31
C GLY A 159 8.46 -9.47 -0.09
N ALA A 160 9.42 -8.71 0.44
CA ALA A 160 10.19 -9.11 1.61
C ALA A 160 9.31 -9.34 2.85
N GLN A 161 8.38 -8.43 3.14
CA GLN A 161 7.50 -8.53 4.32
C GLN A 161 6.59 -9.76 4.24
N PHE A 162 5.92 -9.97 3.09
CA PHE A 162 5.04 -11.12 2.93
C PHE A 162 5.82 -12.43 2.86
N GLU A 163 7.00 -12.46 2.23
CA GLU A 163 7.89 -13.63 2.29
C GLU A 163 8.26 -13.98 3.73
N GLN A 164 8.52 -12.98 4.57
CA GLN A 164 8.77 -13.19 5.99
C GLN A 164 7.51 -13.68 6.73
N ASP A 165 6.36 -13.06 6.50
CA ASP A 165 5.09 -13.45 7.13
C ASP A 165 4.66 -14.88 6.75
N TYR A 166 4.96 -15.30 5.53
CA TYR A 166 4.63 -16.62 4.99
C TYR A 166 5.83 -17.58 4.95
N ALA A 167 6.98 -17.22 5.54
CA ALA A 167 8.22 -18.00 5.48
C ALA A 167 8.03 -19.45 5.93
N LEU A 168 7.06 -19.64 6.82
CA LEU A 168 6.74 -20.88 7.48
C LEU A 168 5.56 -21.64 6.84
N CYS A 169 4.87 -21.02 5.88
CA CYS A 169 3.87 -21.64 5.03
C CYS A 169 4.04 -21.16 3.57
N PRO A 170 5.22 -21.34 2.94
CA PRO A 170 5.56 -20.70 1.67
C PRO A 170 4.60 -21.05 0.54
N GLY A 171 3.97 -22.23 0.57
CA GLY A 171 2.94 -22.63 -0.40
C GLY A 171 1.62 -21.85 -0.30
N LYS A 172 1.44 -20.98 0.71
CA LYS A 172 0.29 -20.07 0.85
C LYS A 172 0.58 -18.67 0.29
N LEU A 173 1.82 -18.34 -0.03
CA LEU A 173 2.18 -17.07 -0.68
C LEU A 173 2.51 -17.32 -2.15
N HIS A 174 1.82 -16.60 -3.02
CA HIS A 174 2.14 -16.55 -4.44
C HIS A 174 2.42 -15.11 -4.80
N SER A 175 3.63 -14.83 -5.29
CA SER A 175 4.03 -13.49 -5.69
C SER A 175 4.32 -13.41 -7.18
N ALA A 176 3.90 -12.31 -7.79
CA ALA A 176 4.27 -11.93 -9.15
C ALA A 176 4.60 -10.44 -9.16
N SER A 177 5.62 -10.06 -9.95
CA SER A 177 6.02 -8.67 -10.12
C SER A 177 6.15 -8.34 -11.60
N LEU A 178 5.63 -7.17 -11.98
CA LEU A 178 5.71 -6.60 -13.31
C LEU A 178 6.52 -5.31 -13.27
N THR A 179 7.60 -5.27 -14.04
CA THR A 179 8.28 -4.00 -14.31
C THR A 179 7.62 -3.30 -15.50
N LEU A 180 7.10 -2.09 -15.28
CA LEU A 180 6.48 -1.23 -16.29
C LEU A 180 7.55 -0.63 -17.21
N ALA A 181 8.02 -1.39 -18.21
CA ALA A 181 9.17 -1.03 -19.06
C ALA A 181 8.81 -0.50 -20.48
N GLN A 182 9.82 0.09 -21.15
CA GLN A 182 9.76 0.55 -22.55
C GLN A 182 9.54 -0.60 -23.57
N LYS A 183 10.10 -1.78 -23.29
CA LYS A 183 9.96 -3.04 -24.03
C LYS A 183 9.21 -4.00 -23.09
N GLY A 184 7.88 -3.98 -23.01
CA GLY A 184 6.97 -4.48 -24.02
C GLY A 184 6.68 -5.97 -23.77
N TRP A 185 5.53 -6.27 -23.14
CA TRP A 185 4.72 -7.51 -23.20
C TRP A 185 5.33 -8.90 -22.93
N ASP A 186 6.62 -9.16 -23.10
CA ASP A 186 7.21 -10.49 -22.88
C ASP A 186 7.09 -10.96 -21.42
N ASP A 187 7.12 -10.03 -20.46
CA ASP A 187 6.85 -10.34 -19.04
C ASP A 187 5.35 -10.58 -18.75
N LEU A 188 4.44 -10.05 -19.57
CA LEU A 188 3.01 -10.20 -19.35
C LEU A 188 2.57 -11.66 -19.53
N ASP A 189 3.19 -12.41 -20.45
CA ASP A 189 2.89 -13.82 -20.65
C ASP A 189 3.38 -14.69 -19.48
N ASN A 190 4.54 -14.38 -18.87
CA ASN A 190 5.02 -15.06 -17.67
C ASN A 190 4.07 -14.85 -16.48
N ILE A 191 3.54 -13.64 -16.37
CA ILE A 191 2.60 -13.23 -15.33
C ILE A 191 1.23 -13.87 -15.54
N ILE A 192 0.71 -13.83 -16.77
CA ILE A 192 -0.52 -14.53 -17.15
C ILE A 192 -0.33 -16.03 -16.90
N GLY A 193 0.88 -16.56 -17.14
CA GLY A 193 1.30 -17.90 -16.79
C GLY A 193 1.17 -18.20 -15.29
N ALA A 194 1.74 -17.36 -14.42
CA ALA A 194 1.65 -17.52 -12.97
C ALA A 194 0.20 -17.45 -12.47
N ALA A 195 -0.60 -16.48 -12.94
CA ALA A 195 -2.01 -16.37 -12.58
C ALA A 195 -2.84 -17.57 -13.09
N ARG A 196 -2.52 -18.11 -14.28
CA ARG A 196 -3.18 -19.29 -14.85
C ARG A 196 -2.78 -20.59 -14.14
N GLU A 197 -1.50 -20.83 -13.94
CA GLU A 197 -0.99 -22.00 -13.21
C GLU A 197 -1.61 -22.04 -11.81
N TRP A 198 -1.77 -20.86 -11.22
CA TRP A 198 -2.38 -20.74 -9.91
C TRP A 198 -3.90 -20.92 -9.92
N LYS A 199 -4.63 -20.38 -10.89
CA LYS A 199 -6.07 -20.69 -11.09
C LYS A 199 -6.33 -22.20 -11.20
N LEU A 200 -5.36 -22.95 -11.74
CA LEU A 200 -5.45 -24.40 -11.89
C LEU A 200 -5.13 -25.17 -10.60
N ARG A 201 -4.26 -24.64 -9.73
CA ARG A 201 -3.72 -25.36 -8.56
C ARG A 201 -4.15 -24.82 -7.19
N GLY A 202 -4.68 -23.59 -7.13
CA GLY A 202 -5.05 -22.92 -5.88
C GLY A 202 -6.39 -23.39 -5.30
N PRO A 203 -6.61 -23.22 -3.97
CA PRO A 203 -7.90 -23.49 -3.35
C PRO A 203 -8.97 -22.56 -3.92
N LYS A 204 -10.05 -23.14 -4.44
CA LYS A 204 -11.10 -22.40 -5.16
C LYS A 204 -11.85 -21.48 -4.18
N ASN A 205 -11.75 -20.17 -4.42
CA ASN A 205 -12.52 -19.07 -3.81
C ASN A 205 -12.15 -18.65 -2.37
N GLU A 206 -11.27 -19.33 -1.65
CA GLU A 206 -10.93 -19.01 -0.23
C GLU A 206 -9.59 -18.29 -0.08
N LEU A 207 -9.24 -17.46 -1.05
CA LEU A 207 -7.95 -16.80 -1.16
C LEU A 207 -8.09 -15.29 -1.02
N SER A 208 -7.00 -14.62 -0.65
CA SER A 208 -6.90 -13.17 -0.70
C SER A 208 -6.02 -12.72 -1.87
N VAL A 209 -6.34 -11.57 -2.45
CA VAL A 209 -5.58 -10.94 -3.54
C VAL A 209 -5.12 -9.57 -3.10
N LEU A 210 -3.86 -9.26 -3.33
CA LEU A 210 -3.30 -7.93 -3.14
C LEU A 210 -2.62 -7.50 -4.43
N ALA A 211 -3.15 -6.47 -5.09
CA ALA A 211 -2.44 -5.77 -6.15
C ALA A 211 -1.80 -4.49 -5.60
N ALA A 212 -0.56 -4.22 -5.97
CA ALA A 212 0.09 -2.94 -5.72
C ALA A 212 0.68 -2.37 -7.01
N VAL A 213 0.37 -1.12 -7.31
CA VAL A 213 0.85 -0.40 -8.49
C VAL A 213 1.66 0.81 -8.03
N GLU A 214 2.94 0.84 -8.38
CA GLU A 214 3.90 1.90 -8.06
C GLU A 214 4.32 2.62 -9.35
N CYS A 215 3.74 3.80 -9.61
CA CYS A 215 3.88 4.47 -10.92
C CYS A 215 3.62 5.98 -10.86
N HIS A 216 3.75 6.68 -11.99
CA HIS A 216 3.29 8.05 -12.13
C HIS A 216 1.88 8.13 -12.72
N SER A 217 1.11 9.14 -12.33
CA SER A 217 -0.14 9.50 -13.01
C SER A 217 0.08 10.66 -13.96
N ASP A 218 -0.65 10.66 -15.06
CA ASP A 218 -0.64 11.72 -16.04
C ASP A 218 -1.33 12.97 -15.48
N PRO A 219 -0.71 14.16 -15.55
CA PRO A 219 -1.29 15.37 -14.97
C PRO A 219 -2.60 15.83 -15.60
N GLU A 220 -2.81 15.56 -16.89
CA GLU A 220 -4.00 16.03 -17.62
C GLU A 220 -5.19 15.09 -17.43
N SER A 221 -4.95 13.79 -17.61
CA SER A 221 -6.02 12.79 -17.58
C SER A 221 -6.21 12.12 -16.22
N GLY A 222 -5.21 12.18 -15.32
CA GLY A 222 -5.19 11.42 -14.06
C GLY A 222 -4.92 9.92 -14.24
N GLY A 223 -4.78 9.44 -15.48
CA GLY A 223 -4.57 8.02 -15.75
C GLY A 223 -3.18 7.53 -15.31
N ILE A 224 -3.04 6.20 -15.18
CA ILE A 224 -1.79 5.55 -14.81
C ILE A 224 -0.84 5.51 -16.00
N THR A 225 0.38 6.00 -15.81
CA THR A 225 1.47 5.79 -16.76
C THR A 225 2.00 4.37 -16.62
N TYR A 226 1.71 3.52 -17.59
CA TYR A 226 2.07 2.09 -17.55
C TYR A 226 3.19 1.72 -18.53
N ARG A 227 3.55 2.62 -19.45
CA ARG A 227 4.63 2.42 -20.42
C ARG A 227 5.19 3.76 -20.88
N ARG A 228 6.44 3.78 -21.33
CA ARG A 228 7.00 4.85 -22.15
C ARG A 228 7.45 4.29 -23.50
N ASN A 229 7.34 5.04 -24.60
CA ASN A 229 7.96 4.64 -25.86
C ASN A 229 9.47 4.99 -25.87
N GLN A 230 10.16 4.63 -26.96
CA GLN A 230 11.58 4.95 -27.15
C GLN A 230 11.86 6.45 -27.17
N ASN A 231 10.86 7.27 -27.51
CA ASN A 231 10.94 8.74 -27.51
C ASN A 231 10.59 9.36 -26.15
N GLY A 232 10.41 8.55 -25.11
CA GLY A 232 10.07 9.01 -23.76
C GLY A 232 8.60 9.42 -23.56
N ARG A 233 7.73 9.30 -24.57
CA ARG A 233 6.29 9.58 -24.45
C ARG A 233 5.64 8.52 -23.56
N SER A 234 4.97 8.98 -22.51
CA SER A 234 4.17 8.14 -21.62
C SER A 234 2.90 7.65 -22.34
N PHE A 235 2.61 6.37 -22.18
CA PHE A 235 1.30 5.79 -22.45
C PHE A 235 0.54 5.73 -21.14
N VAL A 236 -0.70 6.19 -21.21
CA VAL A 236 -1.56 6.43 -20.07
C VAL A 236 -2.84 5.65 -20.27
N ASN A 237 -3.35 5.02 -19.22
CA ASN A 237 -4.64 4.36 -19.25
C ASN A 237 -5.39 4.52 -17.93
N THR A 238 -6.65 4.10 -17.92
CA THR A 238 -7.48 4.13 -16.71
C THR A 238 -7.01 3.10 -15.68
N VAL A 239 -7.42 3.27 -14.43
CA VAL A 239 -7.03 2.35 -13.34
C VAL A 239 -7.53 0.93 -13.65
N THR A 240 -8.78 0.80 -14.08
CA THR A 240 -9.39 -0.48 -14.44
C THR A 240 -8.61 -1.18 -15.53
N THR A 241 -8.24 -0.45 -16.59
CA THR A 241 -7.57 -1.06 -17.74
C THR A 241 -6.18 -1.58 -17.36
N VAL A 242 -5.40 -0.82 -16.60
CA VAL A 242 -4.08 -1.28 -16.14
C VAL A 242 -4.20 -2.51 -15.25
N VAL A 243 -5.14 -2.49 -14.31
CA VAL A 243 -5.34 -3.59 -13.36
C VAL A 243 -5.92 -4.83 -14.04
N GLU A 244 -6.84 -4.68 -15.00
CA GLU A 244 -7.36 -5.78 -15.82
C GLU A 244 -6.24 -6.43 -16.64
N LEU A 245 -5.35 -5.64 -17.23
CA LEU A 245 -4.17 -6.16 -17.93
C LEU A 245 -3.24 -6.94 -17.00
N MET A 246 -3.03 -6.45 -15.76
CA MET A 246 -2.22 -7.14 -14.75
C MET A 246 -2.81 -8.50 -14.37
N PHE A 247 -4.12 -8.55 -14.09
CA PHE A 247 -4.77 -9.79 -13.66
C PHE A 247 -5.09 -10.75 -14.81
N GLY A 248 -5.17 -10.25 -16.04
CA GLY A 248 -5.50 -11.04 -17.22
C GLY A 248 -6.76 -11.88 -17.02
N ALA A 249 -6.63 -13.20 -17.17
CA ALA A 249 -7.76 -14.12 -17.03
C ALA A 249 -8.36 -14.17 -15.62
N LEU A 250 -7.61 -13.79 -14.57
CA LEU A 250 -8.11 -13.78 -13.19
C LEU A 250 -9.08 -12.60 -12.92
N TRP A 251 -8.99 -11.53 -13.71
CA TRP A 251 -9.81 -10.33 -13.54
C TRP A 251 -11.31 -10.65 -13.41
N ARG A 252 -11.82 -11.53 -14.28
CA ARG A 252 -13.24 -11.93 -14.32
C ARG A 252 -13.68 -12.71 -13.09
N ASP A 253 -12.75 -13.37 -12.41
CA ASP A 253 -13.03 -14.21 -11.24
C ASP A 253 -12.81 -13.45 -9.92
N LEU A 254 -12.18 -12.26 -9.95
CA LEU A 254 -11.97 -11.45 -8.74
C LEU A 254 -13.27 -11.25 -7.93
N PRO A 255 -14.44 -10.97 -8.52
CA PRO A 255 -15.67 -10.77 -7.74
C PRO A 255 -16.14 -12.00 -6.95
N VAL A 256 -15.78 -13.22 -7.36
CA VAL A 256 -16.23 -14.47 -6.69
C VAL A 256 -15.27 -14.95 -5.61
N ILE A 257 -14.10 -14.34 -5.49
CA ILE A 257 -13.14 -14.62 -4.42
C ILE A 257 -13.70 -14.12 -3.07
N LYS A 258 -13.67 -14.98 -2.05
CA LYS A 258 -14.23 -14.70 -0.72
C LYS A 258 -13.26 -13.94 0.20
N GLY A 259 -11.95 -14.10 0.02
CA GLY A 259 -10.96 -13.42 0.85
C GLY A 259 -10.84 -11.92 0.51
N HIS A 260 -9.90 -11.26 1.18
CA HIS A 260 -9.67 -9.83 0.97
C HIS A 260 -9.10 -9.58 -0.42
N ARG A 261 -9.57 -8.52 -1.08
CA ARG A 261 -9.10 -8.08 -2.39
C ARG A 261 -8.64 -6.63 -2.26
N GLY A 262 -7.36 -6.44 -1.99
CA GLY A 262 -6.75 -5.12 -1.84
C GLY A 262 -6.16 -4.62 -3.15
N LEU A 263 -6.31 -3.33 -3.42
CA LEU A 263 -5.56 -2.62 -4.45
C LEU A 263 -4.85 -1.41 -3.82
N VAL A 264 -3.54 -1.31 -4.04
CA VAL A 264 -2.71 -0.19 -3.62
C VAL A 264 -2.29 0.58 -4.86
N LEU A 265 -2.65 1.85 -4.92
CA LEU A 265 -2.29 2.75 -6.01
C LEU A 265 -1.29 3.77 -5.48
N MET A 266 -0.01 3.37 -5.48
CA MET A 266 1.10 4.21 -5.07
C MET A 266 1.56 5.05 -6.25
N SER A 267 0.79 6.11 -6.52
CA SER A 267 1.06 7.03 -7.62
C SER A 267 1.09 8.48 -7.17
N CYS A 268 2.08 9.23 -7.65
CA CYS A 268 2.05 10.69 -7.54
C CYS A 268 1.26 11.31 -8.69
N GLY A 269 0.64 12.46 -8.42
CA GLY A 269 -0.07 13.27 -9.40
C GLY A 269 -1.56 13.40 -9.08
N TYR A 270 -2.41 13.34 -10.11
CA TYR A 270 -3.82 13.76 -10.01
C TYR A 270 -4.81 12.61 -10.10
N MET A 271 -4.35 11.36 -10.07
CA MET A 271 -5.23 10.19 -10.19
C MET A 271 -6.37 10.18 -9.16
N ILE A 272 -6.08 10.45 -7.88
CA ILE A 272 -7.10 10.43 -6.83
C ILE A 272 -7.94 11.73 -6.82
N THR A 273 -7.37 12.84 -7.29
CA THR A 273 -8.06 14.15 -7.31
C THR A 273 -8.87 14.37 -8.59
N ASN A 274 -8.76 13.50 -9.59
CA ASN A 274 -9.55 13.53 -10.81
C ASN A 274 -10.91 12.82 -10.58
N PRO A 275 -12.06 13.52 -10.73
CA PRO A 275 -13.38 12.94 -10.46
C PRO A 275 -13.74 11.71 -11.31
N ALA A 276 -13.20 11.60 -12.53
CA ALA A 276 -13.46 10.46 -13.39
C ALA A 276 -12.72 9.20 -12.89
N CYS A 277 -11.45 9.35 -12.54
CA CYS A 277 -10.65 8.28 -11.93
C CYS A 277 -11.21 7.88 -10.56
N GLU A 278 -11.65 8.87 -9.78
CA GLU A 278 -12.30 8.65 -8.49
C GLU A 278 -13.57 7.79 -8.62
N LYS A 279 -14.46 8.16 -9.55
CA LYS A 279 -15.68 7.40 -9.85
C LYS A 279 -15.36 5.98 -10.34
N GLU A 280 -14.29 5.83 -11.11
CA GLU A 280 -13.80 4.53 -11.56
C GLU A 280 -13.37 3.66 -10.36
N ILE A 281 -12.56 4.19 -9.45
CA ILE A 281 -12.12 3.50 -8.22
C ILE A 281 -13.34 3.07 -7.38
N CYS A 282 -14.32 3.95 -7.18
CA CYS A 282 -15.55 3.63 -6.48
C CYS A 282 -16.34 2.51 -7.18
N THR A 283 -16.36 2.51 -8.52
CA THR A 283 -17.01 1.46 -9.32
C THR A 283 -16.35 0.10 -9.12
N LEU A 284 -15.02 0.04 -9.01
CA LEU A 284 -14.29 -1.21 -8.79
C LEU A 284 -14.67 -1.88 -7.45
N VAL A 285 -14.80 -1.10 -6.37
CA VAL A 285 -15.25 -1.61 -5.07
C VAL A 285 -16.74 -1.95 -5.07
N THR A 286 -17.56 -1.12 -5.73
CA THR A 286 -19.01 -1.33 -5.87
C THR A 286 -19.32 -2.64 -6.59
N ARG A 287 -18.58 -2.95 -7.66
CA ARG A 287 -18.71 -4.19 -8.44
C ARG A 287 -18.05 -5.40 -7.77
N GLY A 288 -17.39 -5.21 -6.63
CA GLY A 288 -16.78 -6.29 -5.86
C GLY A 288 -15.46 -6.80 -6.41
N TYR A 289 -14.79 -6.08 -7.31
CA TYR A 289 -13.44 -6.45 -7.74
C TYR A 289 -12.43 -6.31 -6.60
N PHE A 290 -12.61 -5.29 -5.77
CA PHE A 290 -11.80 -5.04 -4.58
C PHE A 290 -12.67 -4.84 -3.35
N THR A 291 -12.20 -5.31 -2.20
CA THR A 291 -12.78 -5.02 -0.89
C THR A 291 -12.35 -3.65 -0.38
N PHE A 292 -11.12 -3.25 -0.71
CA PHE A 292 -10.59 -1.92 -0.43
C PHE A 292 -9.58 -1.51 -1.47
N ILE A 293 -9.49 -0.20 -1.70
CA ILE A 293 -8.50 0.46 -2.55
C ILE A 293 -7.89 1.58 -1.73
N ILE A 294 -6.58 1.60 -1.66
CA ILE A 294 -5.80 2.67 -1.03
C ILE A 294 -5.04 3.43 -2.11
N GLY A 295 -5.07 4.75 -2.04
CA GLY A 295 -4.31 5.65 -2.89
C GLY A 295 -3.88 6.90 -2.12
N PHE A 296 -3.26 7.85 -2.81
CA PHE A 296 -2.70 9.04 -2.16
C PHE A 296 -3.19 10.31 -2.86
N PRO A 297 -3.87 11.23 -2.16
CA PRO A 297 -4.42 12.46 -2.76
C PRO A 297 -3.34 13.56 -2.85
N THR A 298 -2.15 13.23 -3.38
CA THR A 298 -1.03 14.16 -3.46
C THR A 298 -0.37 14.21 -4.85
N THR A 299 0.01 15.41 -5.24
CA THR A 299 0.82 15.65 -6.44
C THR A 299 2.26 15.14 -6.29
N THR A 300 2.75 15.05 -5.04
CA THR A 300 4.11 14.62 -4.71
C THR A 300 4.05 13.58 -3.60
N LEU A 301 4.40 12.35 -3.95
CA LEU A 301 4.48 11.24 -3.03
C LEU A 301 5.95 10.96 -2.72
N ILE A 302 6.29 10.74 -1.44
CA ILE A 302 7.58 10.20 -1.02
C ILE A 302 7.36 8.70 -0.80
N PRO A 303 7.70 7.83 -1.76
CA PRO A 303 7.35 6.41 -1.70
C PRO A 303 7.87 5.71 -0.44
N GLN A 304 9.04 6.13 0.05
CA GLN A 304 9.67 5.53 1.23
C GLN A 304 8.82 5.70 2.49
N HIS A 305 8.25 6.88 2.71
CA HIS A 305 7.41 7.16 3.88
C HIS A 305 6.09 6.40 3.80
N ALA A 306 5.46 6.41 2.61
CA ALA A 306 4.19 5.74 2.39
C ALA A 306 4.33 4.21 2.45
N ALA A 307 5.39 3.64 1.87
CA ALA A 307 5.54 2.20 1.72
C ALA A 307 5.59 1.47 3.06
N LEU A 308 6.26 2.02 4.09
CA LEU A 308 6.35 1.40 5.41
C LEU A 308 4.98 1.33 6.09
N SER A 309 4.31 2.47 6.18
CA SER A 309 2.99 2.59 6.82
C SER A 309 1.93 1.77 6.07
N VAL A 310 1.96 1.76 4.74
CA VAL A 310 1.05 0.93 3.92
C VAL A 310 1.37 -0.55 4.05
N THR A 311 2.64 -0.96 4.10
CA THR A 311 3.00 -2.37 4.30
C THR A 311 2.47 -2.90 5.64
N ARG A 312 2.63 -2.12 6.73
CA ARG A 312 2.08 -2.46 8.05
C ARG A 312 0.55 -2.54 8.03
N PHE A 313 -0.12 -1.61 7.36
CA PHE A 313 -1.56 -1.62 7.16
C PHE A 313 -2.04 -2.89 6.44
N LEU A 314 -1.36 -3.26 5.35
CA LEU A 314 -1.69 -4.44 4.55
C LEU A 314 -1.44 -5.74 5.33
N GLN A 315 -0.36 -5.83 6.10
CA GLN A 315 -0.11 -6.97 6.97
C GLN A 315 -1.24 -7.15 7.99
N LYS A 316 -1.69 -6.06 8.62
CA LYS A 316 -2.79 -6.09 9.59
C LYS A 316 -4.10 -6.63 8.98
N ILE A 317 -4.43 -6.23 7.75
CA ILE A 317 -5.64 -6.72 7.07
C ILE A 317 -5.44 -8.15 6.56
N MET A 318 -4.41 -8.36 5.74
CA MET A 318 -4.26 -9.55 4.90
C MET A 318 -3.76 -10.77 5.70
N VAL A 319 -2.98 -10.54 6.75
CA VAL A 319 -2.39 -11.60 7.59
C VAL A 319 -3.14 -11.70 8.92
N ARG A 320 -3.39 -10.57 9.58
CA ARG A 320 -3.95 -10.55 10.95
C ARG A 320 -5.49 -10.45 10.97
N GLY A 321 -6.14 -10.26 9.82
CA GLY A 321 -7.60 -10.17 9.73
C GLY A 321 -8.21 -8.98 10.49
N ILE A 322 -7.43 -7.93 10.73
CA ILE A 322 -7.91 -6.72 11.41
C ILE A 322 -8.82 -5.94 10.46
N ALA A 323 -9.89 -5.35 11.00
CA ALA A 323 -10.80 -4.51 10.23
C ALA A 323 -10.04 -3.34 9.57
N ILE A 324 -10.46 -2.94 8.37
CA ILE A 324 -9.73 -1.99 7.54
C ILE A 324 -9.48 -0.65 8.26
N GLU A 325 -10.50 -0.06 8.89
CA GLU A 325 -10.35 1.22 9.61
C GLU A 325 -9.43 1.10 10.82
N ASP A 326 -9.53 0.01 11.60
CA ASP A 326 -8.66 -0.21 12.76
C ASP A 326 -7.20 -0.43 12.33
N ALA A 327 -7.00 -1.20 11.26
CA ALA A 327 -5.68 -1.42 10.67
C ALA A 327 -5.05 -0.10 10.22
N LEU A 328 -5.86 0.80 9.65
CA LEU A 328 -5.43 2.10 9.19
C LEU A 328 -4.98 2.99 10.35
N GLN A 329 -5.78 3.08 11.41
CA GLN A 329 -5.43 3.86 12.59
C GLN A 329 -4.14 3.36 13.24
N GLN A 330 -4.01 2.04 13.38
CA GLN A 330 -2.85 1.43 14.04
C GLN A 330 -1.56 1.46 13.20
N ALA A 331 -1.64 1.65 11.89
CA ALA A 331 -0.47 1.61 11.01
C ALA A 331 -0.11 2.96 10.39
N CYS A 332 -1.12 3.74 9.97
CA CYS A 332 -0.91 4.97 9.23
C CYS A 332 -1.01 6.22 10.11
N PHE A 333 -1.96 6.29 11.05
CA PHE A 333 -2.21 7.53 11.81
C PHE A 333 -1.12 7.83 12.84
N VAL A 334 -0.38 6.81 13.25
CA VAL A 334 0.77 6.93 14.15
C VAL A 334 1.97 7.63 13.49
N ASP A 335 2.02 7.66 12.16
CA ASP A 335 3.08 8.33 11.38
C ASP A 335 2.62 9.73 10.97
N ALA A 336 2.86 10.69 11.85
CA ALA A 336 2.45 12.08 11.66
C ALA A 336 3.08 12.72 10.41
N ASP A 337 4.33 12.37 10.08
CA ASP A 337 5.04 12.91 8.92
C ASP A 337 4.45 12.38 7.61
N PHE A 338 4.16 11.07 7.55
CA PHE A 338 3.43 10.49 6.41
C PHE A 338 2.07 11.16 6.21
N MET A 339 1.28 11.29 7.29
CA MET A 339 -0.05 11.87 7.22
C MET A 339 -0.04 13.38 6.91
N ALA A 340 1.00 14.10 7.32
CA ALA A 340 1.17 15.52 7.04
C ALA A 340 1.61 15.80 5.60
N THR A 341 2.49 14.96 5.05
CA THR A 341 3.09 15.19 3.73
C THR A 341 2.28 14.61 2.59
N THR A 342 1.70 13.44 2.81
CA THR A 342 1.10 12.61 1.76
C THR A 342 -0.41 12.48 1.95
N GLY A 343 -0.83 12.26 3.19
CA GLY A 343 -2.19 11.82 3.48
C GLY A 343 -2.50 10.49 2.81
N LEU A 344 -3.79 10.18 2.71
CA LEU A 344 -4.28 8.87 2.34
C LEU A 344 -5.67 9.01 1.75
N HIS A 345 -6.00 8.21 0.75
CA HIS A 345 -7.35 8.02 0.27
C HIS A 345 -7.71 6.53 0.36
N LEU A 346 -8.85 6.24 0.96
CA LEU A 346 -9.36 4.90 1.15
C LEU A 346 -10.77 4.80 0.57
N THR A 347 -10.96 3.83 -0.32
CA THR A 347 -12.27 3.42 -0.83
C THR A 347 -12.50 1.98 -0.44
N TYR A 348 -13.55 1.69 0.32
CA TYR A 348 -13.80 0.32 0.79
C TYR A 348 -15.28 0.07 1.03
N ARG A 349 -15.62 -1.21 1.11
CA ARG A 349 -16.96 -1.66 1.50
C ARG A 349 -17.01 -1.87 3.01
N THR A 350 -17.94 -1.20 3.68
CA THR A 350 -18.20 -1.39 5.11
C THR A 350 -18.91 -2.72 5.37
N THR A 351 -18.99 -3.12 6.64
CA THR A 351 -19.77 -4.29 7.08
C THR A 351 -21.26 -4.15 6.76
N ALA A 352 -21.78 -2.92 6.72
CA ALA A 352 -23.15 -2.61 6.30
C ALA A 352 -23.34 -2.65 4.77
N SER A 353 -22.35 -3.13 4.02
CA SER A 353 -22.33 -3.15 2.55
C SER A 353 -22.41 -1.78 1.89
N THR A 354 -22.18 -0.69 2.63
CA THR A 354 -22.05 0.65 2.06
C THR A 354 -20.65 0.87 1.53
N ILE A 355 -20.52 1.59 0.42
CA ILE A 355 -19.20 2.01 -0.06
C ILE A 355 -18.86 3.32 0.63
N LYS A 356 -17.75 3.33 1.40
CA LYS A 356 -17.19 4.54 1.97
C LYS A 356 -15.99 4.96 1.14
N GLN A 357 -15.92 6.24 0.86
CA GLN A 357 -14.82 6.85 0.15
C GLN A 357 -14.38 8.10 0.90
N VAL A 358 -13.15 8.09 1.36
CA VAL A 358 -12.67 9.04 2.36
C VAL A 358 -11.20 9.30 2.16
N ALA A 359 -10.80 10.55 2.35
CA ALA A 359 -9.41 10.93 2.50
C ALA A 359 -9.09 11.31 3.95
N TYR A 360 -7.83 11.07 4.31
CA TYR A 360 -7.27 11.35 5.61
C TYR A 360 -5.99 12.16 5.43
N GLY A 361 -5.76 13.12 6.32
CA GLY A 361 -4.53 13.91 6.36
C GLY A 361 -4.32 14.50 7.73
N ALA A 362 -3.07 14.81 8.09
CA ALA A 362 -2.80 15.54 9.31
C ALA A 362 -3.22 17.01 9.13
N ALA A 363 -3.94 17.54 10.11
CA ALA A 363 -4.23 18.96 10.20
C ALA A 363 -2.94 19.70 10.59
N THR A 364 -2.31 20.34 9.61
CA THR A 364 -1.09 21.14 9.79
C THR A 364 -1.38 22.62 9.58
N LEU A 365 -0.41 23.49 9.85
CA LEU A 365 -0.54 24.91 9.53
C LEU A 365 -0.66 25.16 8.02
N GLU A 366 -0.09 24.30 7.18
CA GLU A 366 -0.14 24.42 5.71
C GLU A 366 -1.36 23.75 5.08
N ALA A 367 -1.97 22.79 5.78
CA ALA A 367 -3.18 22.08 5.37
C ALA A 367 -4.08 21.86 6.60
N PRO A 368 -4.72 22.91 7.13
CA PRO A 368 -5.45 22.84 8.40
C PRO A 368 -6.63 21.87 8.38
N TRP A 369 -7.12 21.53 7.18
CA TRP A 369 -8.22 20.60 6.97
C TRP A 369 -7.80 19.33 6.21
N GLY A 370 -6.51 19.02 6.20
CA GLY A 370 -5.93 17.82 5.58
C GLY A 370 -5.87 17.85 4.05
N ALA A 371 -6.81 18.52 3.39
CA ALA A 371 -6.79 18.74 1.94
C ALA A 371 -6.05 20.04 1.58
N ARG A 372 -5.29 20.02 0.47
CA ARG A 372 -4.80 21.25 -0.17
C ARG A 372 -5.91 21.86 -1.02
N LEU A 373 -6.18 23.14 -0.79
CA LEU A 373 -7.28 23.87 -1.40
C LEU A 373 -6.78 24.81 -2.50
N ASN A 374 -7.57 24.94 -3.57
CA ASN A 374 -7.34 25.90 -4.64
C ASN A 374 -7.66 27.33 -4.17
N CYS A 375 -7.23 28.31 -4.96
CA CYS A 375 -7.43 29.71 -4.62
C CYS A 375 -8.93 30.01 -4.54
N PRO A 376 -9.44 30.59 -3.44
CA PRO A 376 -10.86 30.95 -3.34
C PRO A 376 -11.33 31.95 -4.41
N ASN A 377 -10.40 32.67 -5.06
CA ASN A 377 -10.71 33.54 -6.19
C ASN A 377 -10.97 32.72 -7.46
N PRO A 378 -12.21 32.70 -8.00
CA PRO A 378 -12.55 31.92 -9.19
C PRO A 378 -11.83 32.39 -10.46
N ALA A 379 -11.33 33.64 -10.50
CA ALA A 379 -10.56 34.14 -11.63
C ALA A 379 -9.09 33.69 -11.61
N CYS A 380 -8.60 33.15 -10.49
CA CYS A 380 -7.21 32.73 -10.33
C CYS A 380 -7.01 31.31 -10.85
N LYS A 381 -6.03 31.13 -11.76
CA LYS A 381 -5.57 29.83 -12.26
C LYS A 381 -4.25 29.37 -11.62
N GLY A 382 -3.90 29.97 -10.47
CA GLY A 382 -2.67 29.65 -9.74
C GLY A 382 -2.71 28.25 -9.14
N SER A 383 -1.52 27.67 -8.94
CA SER A 383 -1.38 26.37 -8.28
C SER A 383 -1.89 26.42 -6.83
N PRO A 384 -2.49 25.34 -6.29
CA PRO A 384 -2.81 25.23 -4.86
C PRO A 384 -1.59 25.43 -3.94
N LEU A 385 -0.36 25.22 -4.44
CA LEU A 385 0.88 25.52 -3.70
C LEU A 385 1.06 27.02 -3.38
N ASN A 386 0.42 27.88 -4.17
CA ASN A 386 0.46 29.33 -3.99
C ASN A 386 -0.60 29.81 -3.01
N VAL A 387 -1.43 28.91 -2.48
CA VAL A 387 -2.44 29.22 -1.46
C VAL A 387 -1.84 28.93 -0.09
N ARG A 388 -1.70 29.95 0.74
CA ARG A 388 -1.22 29.84 2.11
C ARG A 388 -2.37 30.04 3.09
N PRO A 389 -2.77 28.99 3.82
CA PRO A 389 -3.70 29.14 4.91
C PRO A 389 -3.02 29.81 6.11
N ARG A 390 -3.79 30.59 6.85
CA ARG A 390 -3.42 31.19 8.13
C ARG A 390 -4.47 30.81 9.15
N VAL A 391 -4.08 29.98 10.12
CA VAL A 391 -4.94 29.55 11.21
C VAL A 391 -5.08 30.67 12.23
N HIS A 392 -6.29 30.91 12.72
CA HIS A 392 -6.53 31.88 13.79
C HIS A 392 -5.89 31.40 15.11
N LYS A 393 -5.05 32.22 15.75
CA LYS A 393 -4.28 31.84 16.96
C LYS A 393 -5.12 31.22 18.09
N LYS A 394 -6.29 31.81 18.36
CA LYS A 394 -7.19 31.38 19.45
C LYS A 394 -8.04 30.15 19.12
N HIS A 395 -8.01 29.67 17.88
CA HIS A 395 -8.82 28.54 17.44
C HIS A 395 -7.92 27.36 17.11
N GLU A 396 -7.83 26.46 18.08
CA GLU A 396 -7.11 25.20 17.92
C GLU A 396 -7.68 24.42 16.72
N PHE A 397 -6.82 23.60 16.10
CA PHE A 397 -7.16 22.68 15.01
C PHE A 397 -7.72 23.32 13.73
N GLY A 398 -7.31 24.55 13.41
CA GLY A 398 -7.69 25.15 12.13
C GLY A 398 -9.19 25.44 12.02
N THR A 399 -9.89 25.65 13.14
CA THR A 399 -11.34 25.89 13.11
C THR A 399 -11.71 27.19 12.37
N LEU A 400 -10.80 28.16 12.35
CA LEU A 400 -10.91 29.40 11.58
C LEU A 400 -9.62 29.62 10.77
N VAL A 401 -9.76 29.78 9.45
CA VAL A 401 -8.62 29.89 8.52
C VAL A 401 -8.83 31.05 7.54
N LYS A 402 -7.81 31.89 7.37
CA LYS A 402 -7.75 32.88 6.28
C LYS A 402 -6.89 32.33 5.15
N PHE A 403 -7.32 32.44 3.91
CA PHE A 403 -6.56 31.93 2.76
C PHE A 403 -5.98 33.07 1.95
N ARG A 404 -4.67 33.03 1.68
CA ARG A 404 -3.96 33.99 0.83
C ARG A 404 -3.43 33.32 -0.42
N CYS A 405 -3.55 33.96 -1.57
CA CYS A 405 -2.95 33.48 -2.80
C CYS A 405 -1.82 34.40 -3.28
N TRP A 406 -0.63 33.85 -3.45
CA TRP A 406 0.56 34.54 -3.97
C TRP A 406 0.53 34.75 -5.48
N THR A 407 -0.33 34.05 -6.22
CA THR A 407 -0.45 34.23 -7.67
C THR A 407 -1.28 35.45 -8.03
N CYS A 408 -2.46 35.60 -7.42
CA CYS A 408 -3.38 36.70 -7.74
C CYS A 408 -3.36 37.83 -6.71
N MET A 409 -2.58 37.70 -5.63
CA MET A 409 -2.52 38.68 -4.53
C MET A 409 -3.89 38.96 -3.91
N MET A 410 -4.77 37.94 -3.88
CA MET A 410 -6.07 37.99 -3.21
C MET A 410 -6.09 37.13 -1.96
N GLU A 411 -6.85 37.54 -0.96
CA GLU A 411 -7.11 36.79 0.26
C GLU A 411 -8.60 36.77 0.60
N THR A 412 -9.05 35.80 1.39
CA THR A 412 -10.42 35.86 1.96
C THR A 412 -10.52 37.07 2.89
N ARG A 413 -11.60 37.87 2.81
CA ARG A 413 -11.79 39.05 3.67
C ARG A 413 -11.73 38.65 5.15
N ASP A 414 -12.57 37.70 5.52
CA ASP A 414 -12.72 37.17 6.87
C ASP A 414 -12.05 35.80 7.03
N TYR A 415 -11.98 35.34 8.28
CA TYR A 415 -11.63 33.96 8.58
C TYR A 415 -12.79 33.03 8.20
N VAL A 416 -12.45 31.95 7.51
CA VAL A 416 -13.37 30.91 7.06
C VAL A 416 -13.48 29.82 8.12
N HIS A 417 -14.70 29.46 8.50
CA HIS A 417 -14.96 28.34 9.39
C HIS A 417 -14.61 27.01 8.74
N ARG A 418 -14.05 26.09 9.55
CA ARG A 418 -13.86 24.69 9.16
C ARG A 418 -15.19 24.12 8.64
N PRO A 419 -15.24 23.62 7.41
CA PRO A 419 -16.45 23.04 6.87
C PRO A 419 -16.90 21.82 7.68
N PRO A 420 -18.23 21.58 7.80
CA PRO A 420 -18.76 20.47 8.59
C PRO A 420 -18.40 19.08 8.04
N TRP A 421 -17.98 18.99 6.78
CA TRP A 421 -17.51 17.76 6.16
C TRP A 421 -16.06 17.39 6.54
N VAL A 422 -15.33 18.27 7.22
CA VAL A 422 -14.01 17.97 7.80
C VAL A 422 -14.22 17.52 9.24
N VAL A 423 -13.97 16.25 9.51
CA VAL A 423 -14.19 15.62 10.82
C VAL A 423 -12.86 15.22 11.44
N ALA A 424 -12.72 15.29 12.76
CA ALA A 424 -11.55 14.75 13.44
C ALA A 424 -11.62 13.21 13.40
N ALA A 425 -10.62 12.58 12.78
CA ALA A 425 -10.48 11.12 12.73
C ALA A 425 -9.65 10.61 13.92
N ASP A 426 -8.61 11.36 14.30
CA ASP A 426 -7.78 11.08 15.46
C ASP A 426 -7.30 12.39 16.07
N ALA A 427 -7.87 12.76 17.22
CA ALA A 427 -7.52 14.01 17.91
C ALA A 427 -6.08 13.98 18.46
N LYS A 428 -5.57 12.81 18.86
CA LYS A 428 -4.22 12.65 19.42
C LYS A 428 -3.17 12.95 18.36
N HIS A 429 -3.35 12.42 17.16
CA HIS A 429 -2.42 12.60 16.04
C HIS A 429 -2.83 13.73 15.09
N ARG A 430 -3.87 14.50 15.45
CA ARG A 430 -4.43 15.60 14.66
C ARG A 430 -4.83 15.18 13.23
N ILE A 431 -5.30 13.95 13.06
CA ILE A 431 -5.75 13.47 11.76
C ILE A 431 -7.19 13.89 11.54
N VAL A 432 -7.47 14.42 10.35
CA VAL A 432 -8.82 14.74 9.90
C VAL A 432 -9.24 13.82 8.75
N GLU A 433 -10.52 13.51 8.74
CA GLU A 433 -11.25 12.81 7.69
C GLU A 433 -12.03 13.83 6.86
N TYR A 434 -11.98 13.71 5.54
CA TYR A 434 -12.72 14.56 4.61
C TYR A 434 -13.11 13.79 3.34
N PRO A 435 -14.22 14.14 2.68
CA PRO A 435 -14.58 13.57 1.39
C PRO A 435 -13.68 14.16 0.28
N MET A 436 -13.54 13.42 -0.81
CA MET A 436 -12.85 13.91 -2.02
C MET A 436 -13.70 14.86 -2.86
N VAL A 437 -15.04 14.75 -2.74
CA VAL A 437 -16.03 15.56 -3.46
C VAL A 437 -17.10 16.06 -2.50
N VAL A 438 -17.46 17.33 -2.62
CA VAL A 438 -18.51 18.00 -1.86
C VAL A 438 -19.48 18.62 -2.86
N ASP A 439 -20.75 18.22 -2.81
CA ASP A 439 -21.81 18.72 -3.71
C ASP A 439 -21.44 18.62 -5.21
N GLY A 440 -20.79 17.51 -5.61
CA GLY A 440 -20.34 17.29 -6.98
C GLY A 440 -19.09 18.09 -7.39
N THR A 441 -18.48 18.84 -6.47
CA THR A 441 -17.26 19.63 -6.69
C THR A 441 -16.07 18.97 -5.98
N PRO A 442 -14.88 18.86 -6.59
CA PRO A 442 -13.69 18.40 -5.89
C PRO A 442 -13.46 19.18 -4.60
N VAL A 443 -13.03 18.51 -3.54
CA VAL A 443 -12.79 19.14 -2.23
C VAL A 443 -11.79 20.29 -2.32
N ALA A 444 -10.80 20.18 -3.22
CA ALA A 444 -9.83 21.24 -3.51
C ALA A 444 -10.51 22.53 -4.01
N ASP A 445 -11.64 22.41 -4.72
CA ASP A 445 -12.40 23.52 -5.30
C ASP A 445 -13.58 23.95 -4.42
N ALA A 446 -13.83 23.29 -3.29
CA ALA A 446 -15.03 23.49 -2.50
C ALA A 446 -15.20 24.90 -1.91
N LEU A 447 -14.14 25.72 -1.89
CA LEU A 447 -14.21 27.13 -1.42
C LEU A 447 -14.19 28.16 -2.56
N VAL A 448 -13.95 27.73 -3.81
CA VAL A 448 -13.78 28.64 -4.94
C VAL A 448 -15.09 29.40 -5.18
N GLY A 449 -15.01 30.74 -5.16
CA GLY A 449 -16.16 31.62 -5.33
C GLY A 449 -17.17 31.66 -4.17
N ARG A 450 -16.87 31.01 -3.03
CA ARG A 450 -17.80 30.96 -1.88
C ARG A 450 -17.63 32.10 -0.88
N TYR A 451 -16.51 32.82 -0.92
CA TYR A 451 -16.16 33.86 0.05
C TYR A 451 -15.78 35.16 -0.65
N GLU A 452 -16.05 36.27 0.03
CA GLU A 452 -15.54 37.57 -0.41
C GLU A 452 -14.01 37.57 -0.34
N ILE A 453 -13.39 38.02 -1.43
CA ILE A 453 -11.94 38.13 -1.56
C ILE A 453 -11.53 39.59 -1.66
N VAL A 454 -10.40 39.94 -1.06
CA VAL A 454 -9.84 41.29 -1.09
C VAL A 454 -8.37 41.25 -1.52
N PRO A 455 -7.85 42.30 -2.17
CA PRO A 455 -6.43 42.42 -2.45
C PRO A 455 -5.62 42.45 -1.15
N TRP A 456 -4.41 41.87 -1.16
CA TRP A 456 -3.43 41.98 -0.08
C TRP A 456 -2.04 42.25 -0.64
N THR A 457 -1.16 42.79 0.20
CA THR A 457 0.23 43.08 -0.15
C THR A 457 1.20 42.29 0.73
N PRO A 458 2.44 41.99 0.27
CA PRO A 458 3.44 41.32 1.12
C PRO A 458 3.76 42.10 2.41
N GLN A 459 3.60 43.43 2.37
CA GLN A 459 3.77 44.31 3.54
C GLN A 459 2.68 44.08 4.59
N ASP A 460 1.46 43.73 4.17
CA ASP A 460 0.39 43.35 5.10
C ASP A 460 0.78 42.08 5.87
N SER A 461 1.48 41.13 5.23
CA SER A 461 1.99 39.94 5.92
C SER A 461 3.06 40.29 6.96
N GLN A 462 3.95 41.26 6.70
CA GLN A 462 4.97 41.70 7.66
C GLN A 462 4.34 42.44 8.85
N ARG A 463 3.45 43.41 8.59
CA ARG A 463 2.75 44.17 9.64
C ARG A 463 1.95 43.28 10.56
N GLU A 464 1.32 42.25 10.00
CA GLU A 464 0.57 41.30 10.81
C GLU A 464 1.46 40.32 11.57
N HIS A 465 2.67 39.99 11.08
CA HIS A 465 3.62 39.20 11.85
C HIS A 465 4.12 40.00 13.06
N GLU A 466 4.43 41.28 12.86
CA GLU A 466 4.85 42.22 13.91
C GLU A 466 3.74 42.50 14.93
N ALA A 467 2.49 42.66 14.48
CA ALA A 467 1.33 42.81 15.34
C ALA A 467 1.00 41.53 16.14
N MET A 468 1.54 40.38 15.73
CA MET A 468 1.33 39.10 16.39
C MET A 468 2.37 38.79 17.48
N ASP A 469 3.57 39.36 17.46
CA ASP A 469 4.57 39.14 18.53
C ASP A 469 4.31 40.01 19.78
N THR A 470 3.32 40.91 19.73
CA THR A 470 3.03 41.88 20.78
C THR A 470 1.77 41.55 21.62
N THR A 471 1.12 40.40 21.39
CA THR A 471 -0.02 39.87 22.16
C THR A 471 0.07 38.37 22.31
#